data_AF-A0A1V6IHK7-F1
#
_entry.id   AF-A0A1V6IHK7-F1
#
_cell.length_a   1.000
_cell.length_b   1.000
_cell.length_c   1.000
_cell.angle_alpha   90.00
_cell.angle_beta   90.00
_cell.angle_gamma   90.00
#
_symmetry.space_group_name_H-M   'P 1'
#
loop_
_entity.id
_entity.type
_entity.pdbx_description
1 polymer ?
#
loop_
_entity_poly.entity_id
_entity_poly.type
_entity_poly.pdbx_seq_one_letter_code
_entity_poly.pdbx_strand_id
1 'polypeptide(L)'
;MKKDPFIEYFKENNPTEKQKKYSWYTAIGLQEVDGLETSDYLKETAIKNIKGEISLDETKRLIFAYYEHATEREKQNEEADKVSIQIAEILSKKAFTFSVVEFLKTHKFLFLDIYEHAGEIRKFNISKKEWILNGASVTYGDFSSLKDMLEYDISQEKSVDYSKFSRDERIKHIAKFIADLWQIHPFAEGNTRTTAVFLIKYLRSLGFDVTNDLFAKNSWYFRNALVRANYNNVSKEIFETTEYLELFLRNLLYNENNKLSNRQMHVEYMKKPDIDKEKPDIDKEKPDIALKRMSLTVKTKANIMRLNDSIKNDIFGRKEIMHILGLSASRSSELIKQMLDCDIIVAVKGQGKGKYIFK
;
A
#
# COMPACT_ATOMS: atom_id res chain seq x y z
N MET A 1 -0.07 14.03 14.08
CA MET A 1 -0.98 13.62 12.99
C MET A 1 -1.78 14.85 12.57
N LYS A 2 -1.58 15.37 11.35
CA LYS A 2 -2.57 16.30 10.76
C LYS A 2 -3.88 15.51 10.65
N LYS A 3 -4.97 16.00 11.25
CA LYS A 3 -6.30 15.41 11.06
C LYS A 3 -6.64 15.53 9.58
N ASP A 4 -7.08 14.44 8.96
CA ASP A 4 -7.56 14.47 7.58
C ASP A 4 -8.77 15.43 7.52
N PRO A 5 -8.70 16.50 6.70
CA PRO A 5 -9.71 17.55 6.67
C PRO A 5 -11.08 17.04 6.19
N PHE A 6 -11.15 15.85 5.61
CA PHE A 6 -12.39 15.22 5.17
C PHE A 6 -13.05 14.36 6.27
N ILE A 7 -12.38 14.14 7.41
CA ILE A 7 -12.88 13.28 8.50
C ILE A 7 -14.16 13.85 9.14
N GLU A 8 -14.22 15.16 9.40
CA GLU A 8 -15.35 15.77 10.11
C GLU A 8 -16.66 15.72 9.30
N TYR A 9 -16.55 15.63 7.98
CA TYR A 9 -17.69 15.56 7.06
C TYR A 9 -18.22 14.13 6.84
N PHE A 10 -17.78 13.09 7.58
CA PHE A 10 -18.31 11.70 7.42
C PHE A 10 -19.64 11.48 8.14
N LYS A 11 -20.19 12.49 8.81
CA LYS A 11 -21.46 12.42 9.56
C LYS A 11 -22.67 12.95 8.78
N GLU A 12 -22.50 13.30 7.50
CA GLU A 12 -23.50 14.01 6.70
C GLU A 12 -24.56 13.07 6.08
N ASN A 13 -25.84 13.44 6.16
CA ASN A 13 -26.97 12.63 5.66
C ASN A 13 -27.46 13.05 4.26
N ASN A 14 -26.95 14.14 3.66
CA ASN A 14 -27.39 14.60 2.33
C ASN A 14 -26.75 13.75 1.21
N PRO A 15 -27.56 13.05 0.37
CA PRO A 15 -27.03 12.18 -0.69
C PRO A 15 -26.15 12.89 -1.73
N THR A 16 -26.49 14.13 -2.07
CA THR A 16 -25.74 14.91 -3.08
C THR A 16 -24.37 15.33 -2.54
N GLU A 17 -24.31 15.76 -1.28
CA GLU A 17 -23.05 16.10 -0.61
C GLU A 17 -22.20 14.84 -0.38
N LYS A 18 -22.81 13.71 0.00
CA LYS A 18 -22.13 12.42 0.11
C LYS A 18 -21.45 12.01 -1.20
N GLN A 19 -22.15 12.16 -2.33
CA GLN A 19 -21.58 11.85 -3.65
C GLN A 19 -20.44 12.80 -4.02
N LYS A 20 -20.61 14.12 -3.85
CA LYS A 20 -19.54 15.10 -4.09
C LYS A 20 -18.31 14.81 -3.23
N LYS A 21 -18.52 14.56 -1.94
CA LYS A 21 -17.48 14.21 -0.99
C LYS A 21 -16.72 12.95 -1.45
N TYR A 22 -17.44 11.89 -1.79
CA TYR A 22 -16.83 10.67 -2.30
C TYR A 22 -15.96 10.93 -3.52
N SER A 23 -16.48 11.71 -4.50
CA SER A 23 -15.76 12.03 -5.73
C SER A 23 -14.46 12.79 -5.43
N TRP A 24 -14.50 13.80 -4.56
CA TRP A 24 -13.31 14.56 -4.16
C TRP A 24 -12.31 13.73 -3.36
N TYR A 25 -12.78 12.95 -2.40
CA TYR A 25 -11.89 12.16 -1.56
C TYR A 25 -11.18 11.08 -2.38
N THR A 26 -11.92 10.41 -3.28
CA THR A 26 -11.35 9.47 -4.24
C THR A 26 -10.34 10.15 -5.16
N ALA A 27 -10.69 11.33 -5.70
CA ALA A 27 -9.83 12.07 -6.61
C ALA A 27 -8.48 12.44 -5.98
N ILE A 28 -8.49 12.93 -4.74
CA ILE A 28 -7.30 13.32 -3.99
C ILE A 28 -6.46 12.08 -3.66
N GLY A 29 -7.06 11.03 -3.08
CA GLY A 29 -6.30 9.86 -2.67
C GLY A 29 -5.73 9.04 -3.84
N LEU A 30 -6.34 9.12 -5.03
CA LEU A 30 -5.79 8.48 -6.23
C LEU A 30 -4.48 9.12 -6.72
N GLN A 31 -4.10 10.31 -6.26
CA GLN A 31 -2.81 10.91 -6.64
C GLN A 31 -1.61 10.20 -6.01
N GLU A 32 -1.80 9.59 -4.82
CA GLU A 32 -0.74 8.85 -4.12
C GLU A 32 -0.23 7.64 -4.91
N VAL A 33 -0.96 7.12 -5.90
CA VAL A 33 -0.52 5.98 -6.72
C VAL A 33 0.77 6.26 -7.49
N ASP A 34 0.99 7.54 -7.82
CA ASP A 34 2.19 8.03 -8.52
C ASP A 34 3.09 8.83 -7.56
N GLY A 35 2.85 8.73 -6.24
CA GLY A 35 3.61 9.44 -5.21
C GLY A 35 3.40 10.96 -5.22
N LEU A 36 2.33 11.43 -5.86
CA LEU A 36 2.00 12.85 -5.95
C LEU A 36 1.22 13.30 -4.72
N GLU A 37 1.53 14.51 -4.26
CA GLU A 37 0.79 15.19 -3.20
C GLU A 37 -0.08 16.29 -3.78
N THR A 38 -1.31 16.43 -3.30
CA THR A 38 -2.19 17.55 -3.63
C THR A 38 -1.89 18.76 -2.74
N SER A 39 -2.06 19.97 -3.28
CA SER A 39 -1.86 21.21 -2.52
C SER A 39 -2.91 21.41 -1.42
N ASP A 40 -2.60 22.27 -0.46
CA ASP A 40 -3.60 22.70 0.52
C ASP A 40 -4.69 23.59 -0.13
N TYR A 41 -4.34 24.33 -1.20
CA TYR A 41 -5.30 25.13 -1.98
C TYR A 41 -6.39 24.26 -2.63
N LEU A 42 -6.03 23.11 -3.19
CA LEU A 42 -6.99 22.13 -3.72
C LEU A 42 -7.95 21.68 -2.62
N LYS A 43 -7.42 21.28 -1.46
CA LYS A 43 -8.22 20.74 -0.35
C LYS A 43 -9.22 21.77 0.14
N GLU A 44 -8.79 23.01 0.33
CA GLU A 44 -9.68 24.12 0.72
C GLU A 44 -10.77 24.38 -0.32
N THR A 45 -10.40 24.40 -1.60
CA THR A 45 -11.36 24.65 -2.69
C THR A 45 -12.35 23.48 -2.86
N ALA A 46 -11.89 22.24 -2.70
CA ALA A 46 -12.73 21.05 -2.69
C ALA A 46 -13.76 21.10 -1.54
N ILE A 47 -13.37 21.55 -0.34
CA ILE A 47 -14.29 21.71 0.80
C ILE A 47 -15.40 22.71 0.47
N LYS A 48 -15.06 23.86 -0.14
CA LYS A 48 -16.06 24.85 -0.58
C LYS A 48 -17.05 24.24 -1.59
N ASN A 49 -16.56 23.43 -2.52
CA ASN A 49 -17.42 22.73 -3.49
C ASN A 49 -18.35 21.69 -2.84
N ILE A 50 -17.83 20.91 -1.89
CA ILE A 50 -18.60 19.93 -1.13
C ILE A 50 -19.73 20.60 -0.38
N LYS A 51 -19.45 21.74 0.29
CA LYS A 51 -20.44 22.57 1.00
C LYS A 51 -21.43 23.30 0.10
N GLY A 52 -21.20 23.30 -1.22
CA GLY A 52 -22.04 24.01 -2.18
C GLY A 52 -21.81 25.52 -2.24
N GLU A 53 -20.74 26.03 -1.62
CA GLU A 53 -20.37 27.45 -1.66
C GLU A 53 -19.91 27.89 -3.06
N ILE A 54 -19.31 26.97 -3.81
CA ILE A 54 -18.88 27.17 -5.21
C ILE A 54 -19.28 25.98 -6.08
N SER A 55 -19.53 26.24 -7.36
CA SER A 55 -19.80 25.17 -8.34
C SER A 55 -18.52 24.39 -8.67
N LEU A 56 -18.68 23.24 -9.33
CA LEU A 56 -17.54 22.46 -9.78
C LEU A 56 -16.75 23.19 -10.88
N ASP A 57 -17.46 23.90 -11.77
CA ASP A 57 -16.85 24.73 -12.82
C ASP A 57 -16.08 25.92 -12.25
N GLU A 58 -16.61 26.54 -11.18
CA GLU A 58 -15.89 27.58 -10.44
C GLU A 58 -14.64 27.02 -9.77
N THR A 59 -14.74 25.85 -9.15
CA THR A 59 -13.59 25.16 -8.54
C THR A 59 -12.48 24.90 -9.56
N LYS A 60 -12.86 24.41 -10.75
CA LYS A 60 -11.93 24.18 -11.86
C LYS A 60 -11.25 25.47 -12.31
N ARG A 61 -12.01 26.56 -12.51
CA ARG A 61 -11.44 27.86 -12.88
C ARG A 61 -10.45 28.39 -11.84
N LEU A 62 -10.78 28.29 -10.56
CA LEU A 62 -9.91 28.72 -9.45
C LEU A 62 -8.60 27.92 -9.41
N ILE A 63 -8.66 26.59 -9.53
CA ILE A 63 -7.47 25.73 -9.57
C ILE A 63 -6.58 26.07 -10.77
N PHE A 64 -7.16 26.28 -11.95
CA PHE A 64 -6.39 26.59 -13.15
C PHE A 64 -5.73 27.97 -13.05
N ALA A 65 -6.47 28.99 -12.62
CA ALA A 65 -5.94 30.33 -12.40
C ALA A 65 -4.83 30.37 -11.35
N TYR A 66 -4.92 29.54 -10.30
CA TYR A 66 -3.86 29.41 -9.30
C TYR A 66 -2.52 29.03 -9.94
N TYR A 67 -2.52 28.10 -10.90
CA TYR A 67 -1.30 27.64 -11.56
C TYR A 67 -0.76 28.57 -12.67
N GLU A 68 -1.53 29.54 -13.15
CA GLU A 68 -1.04 30.58 -14.08
C GLU A 68 0.00 31.50 -13.43
N HIS A 69 -0.06 31.65 -12.11
CA HIS A 69 0.83 32.52 -11.33
C HIS A 69 1.62 31.76 -10.24
N ALA A 70 1.55 30.44 -10.26
CA ALA A 70 2.24 29.59 -9.28
C ALA A 70 3.76 29.67 -9.41
N THR A 71 4.43 29.66 -8.27
CA THR A 71 5.88 29.50 -8.18
C THR A 71 6.29 28.09 -8.63
N GLU A 72 7.56 27.91 -9.01
CA GLU A 72 8.10 26.58 -9.37
C GLU A 72 7.94 25.54 -8.26
N ARG A 73 7.92 25.98 -7.00
CA ARG A 73 7.64 25.09 -5.87
C ARG A 73 6.19 24.62 -5.87
N GLU A 74 5.24 25.51 -6.14
CA GLU A 74 3.81 25.19 -6.15
C GLU A 74 3.44 24.31 -7.35
N LYS A 75 4.08 24.53 -8.52
CA LYS A 75 3.88 23.70 -9.72
C LYS A 75 4.14 22.21 -9.52
N GLN A 76 4.86 21.82 -8.47
CA GLN A 76 5.05 20.41 -8.10
C GLN A 76 3.71 19.69 -7.80
N ASN A 77 2.68 20.43 -7.39
CA ASN A 77 1.34 19.90 -7.11
C ASN A 77 0.37 20.02 -8.30
N GLU A 78 0.78 20.66 -9.40
CA GLU A 78 -0.11 21.04 -10.50
C GLU A 78 -0.83 19.84 -11.13
N GLU A 79 -0.08 18.78 -11.42
CA GLU A 79 -0.67 17.55 -11.95
C GLU A 79 -1.68 16.96 -10.97
N ALA A 80 -1.29 16.79 -9.71
CA ALA A 80 -2.14 16.19 -8.68
C ALA A 80 -3.47 16.95 -8.54
N ASP A 81 -3.41 18.28 -8.55
CA ASP A 81 -4.57 19.15 -8.34
C ASP A 81 -5.49 19.17 -9.56
N LYS A 82 -4.94 19.40 -10.76
CA LYS A 82 -5.72 19.42 -12.02
C LYS A 82 -6.34 18.06 -12.33
N VAL A 83 -5.59 16.98 -12.13
CA VAL A 83 -6.12 15.62 -12.32
C VAL A 83 -7.19 15.32 -11.26
N SER A 84 -7.02 15.78 -10.01
CA SER A 84 -8.04 15.60 -8.96
C SER A 84 -9.38 16.26 -9.33
N ILE A 85 -9.39 17.50 -9.80
CA ILE A 85 -10.66 18.13 -10.22
C ILE A 85 -11.28 17.39 -11.41
N GLN A 86 -10.48 16.91 -12.37
CA GLN A 86 -10.99 16.12 -13.48
C GLN A 86 -11.56 14.77 -13.02
N ILE A 87 -10.91 14.07 -12.09
CA ILE A 87 -11.46 12.83 -11.48
C ILE A 87 -12.79 13.14 -10.76
N ALA A 88 -12.85 14.21 -9.97
CA ALA A 88 -14.08 14.60 -9.28
C ALA A 88 -15.21 14.89 -10.28
N GLU A 89 -14.90 15.57 -11.38
CA GLU A 89 -15.83 15.89 -12.46
C GLU A 89 -16.36 14.64 -13.18
N ILE A 90 -15.49 13.73 -13.62
CA ILE A 90 -15.94 12.54 -14.35
C ILE A 90 -16.70 11.55 -13.46
N LEU A 91 -16.39 11.49 -12.16
CA LEU A 91 -17.10 10.66 -11.18
C LEU A 91 -18.45 11.25 -10.76
N SER A 92 -18.66 12.56 -10.91
CA SER A 92 -19.97 13.21 -10.72
C SER A 92 -20.96 12.91 -11.86
N LYS A 93 -20.45 12.57 -13.05
CA LYS A 93 -21.26 12.28 -14.24
C LYS A 93 -21.76 10.84 -14.23
N LYS A 94 -23.07 10.65 -14.42
CA LYS A 94 -23.72 9.32 -14.51
C LYS A 94 -23.47 8.61 -15.85
N ALA A 95 -23.27 9.37 -16.94
CA ALA A 95 -23.02 8.80 -18.25
C ALA A 95 -21.73 7.94 -18.24
N PHE A 96 -21.82 6.76 -18.85
CA PHE A 96 -20.72 5.82 -19.03
C PHE A 96 -21.08 4.82 -20.12
N THR A 97 -20.13 4.50 -21.01
CA THR A 97 -20.28 3.42 -21.99
C THR A 97 -19.11 2.46 -21.84
N PHE A 98 -19.37 1.21 -21.48
CA PHE A 98 -18.30 0.21 -21.35
C PHE A 98 -17.70 -0.13 -22.73
N SER A 99 -16.55 0.49 -23.06
CA SER A 99 -15.88 0.39 -24.36
C SER A 99 -14.42 0.84 -24.30
N VAL A 100 -13.61 0.41 -25.28
CA VAL A 100 -12.23 0.90 -25.48
C VAL A 100 -12.20 2.41 -25.65
N VAL A 101 -13.14 2.96 -26.42
CA VAL A 101 -13.23 4.41 -26.67
C VAL A 101 -13.44 5.17 -25.36
N GLU A 102 -14.29 4.68 -24.47
CA GLU A 102 -14.50 5.29 -23.15
C GLU A 102 -13.25 5.21 -22.27
N PHE A 103 -12.49 4.11 -22.33
CA PHE A 103 -11.22 3.97 -21.62
C PHE A 103 -10.18 5.01 -22.08
N LEU A 104 -10.00 5.15 -23.39
CA LEU A 104 -9.11 6.16 -23.98
C LEU A 104 -9.59 7.60 -23.71
N LYS A 105 -10.91 7.85 -23.80
CA LYS A 105 -11.51 9.15 -23.48
C LYS A 105 -11.41 9.49 -22.00
N THR A 106 -11.48 8.50 -21.12
CA THR A 106 -11.25 8.69 -19.68
C THR A 106 -9.83 9.21 -19.48
N HIS A 107 -8.81 8.55 -20.04
CA HIS A 107 -7.44 9.04 -19.96
C HIS A 107 -7.30 10.45 -20.57
N LYS A 108 -7.84 10.68 -21.78
CA LYS A 108 -7.82 12.01 -22.39
C LYS A 108 -8.40 13.05 -21.44
N PHE A 109 -9.59 12.78 -20.92
CA PHE A 109 -10.30 13.71 -20.05
C PHE A 109 -9.54 14.01 -18.76
N LEU A 110 -8.81 13.03 -18.20
CA LEU A 110 -8.03 13.14 -16.96
C LEU A 110 -6.67 13.82 -17.13
N PHE A 111 -6.14 13.94 -18.34
CA PHE A 111 -4.77 14.39 -18.55
C PHE A 111 -4.60 15.44 -19.64
N LEU A 112 -5.67 15.92 -20.29
CA LEU A 112 -5.58 16.86 -21.43
C LEU A 112 -4.83 18.16 -21.11
N ASP A 113 -4.87 18.60 -19.85
CA ASP A 113 -4.24 19.82 -19.36
C ASP A 113 -2.84 19.58 -18.77
N ILE A 114 -2.35 18.33 -18.85
CA ILE A 114 -1.07 17.88 -18.28
C ILE A 114 -0.16 17.29 -19.37
N TYR A 115 -0.70 16.43 -20.24
CA TYR A 115 0.06 15.72 -21.26
C TYR A 115 -0.47 16.05 -22.66
N GLU A 116 0.43 16.41 -23.58
CA GLU A 116 0.07 16.62 -24.99
C GLU A 116 -0.52 15.35 -25.63
N HIS A 117 -0.05 14.18 -25.19
CA HIS A 117 -0.46 12.85 -25.68
C HIS A 117 -1.64 12.26 -24.90
N ALA A 118 -2.43 13.07 -24.20
CA ALA A 118 -3.54 12.59 -23.38
C ALA A 118 -4.58 11.80 -24.21
N GLY A 119 -4.71 10.52 -23.88
CA GLY A 119 -5.64 9.58 -24.53
C GLY A 119 -5.04 8.83 -25.71
N GLU A 120 -3.77 9.08 -26.03
CA GLU A 120 -3.04 8.38 -27.07
C GLU A 120 -2.39 7.10 -26.54
N ILE A 121 -2.51 6.02 -27.32
CA ILE A 121 -1.80 4.78 -27.05
C ILE A 121 -0.31 4.99 -27.33
N ARG A 122 0.54 4.58 -26.40
CA ARG A 122 2.00 4.70 -26.52
C ARG A 122 2.54 3.94 -27.72
N LYS A 123 3.61 4.46 -28.33
CA LYS A 123 4.28 3.87 -29.51
C LYS A 123 5.63 3.23 -29.17
N PHE A 124 5.84 2.89 -27.90
CA PHE A 124 7.08 2.33 -27.38
C PHE A 124 6.79 1.38 -26.22
N ASN A 125 7.69 0.43 -25.99
CA ASN A 125 7.61 -0.49 -24.84
C ASN A 125 8.12 0.16 -23.55
N ILE A 126 7.59 -0.31 -22.43
CA ILE A 126 7.88 0.24 -21.10
C ILE A 126 8.32 -0.85 -20.14
N SER A 127 9.05 -0.44 -19.11
CA SER A 127 9.41 -1.26 -17.96
C SER A 127 9.40 -0.36 -16.73
N LYS A 128 8.78 -0.82 -15.63
CA LYS A 128 8.67 -0.05 -14.40
C LYS A 128 9.21 -0.89 -13.24
N LYS A 129 10.13 -0.31 -12.46
CA LYS A 129 10.71 -1.00 -11.31
C LYS A 129 9.72 -0.99 -10.16
N GLU A 130 9.42 -2.17 -9.63
CA GLU A 130 8.42 -2.34 -8.58
C GLU A 130 9.06 -2.68 -7.25
N TRP A 131 8.85 -1.84 -6.23
CA TRP A 131 9.37 -2.09 -4.87
C TRP A 131 8.91 -3.45 -4.34
N ILE A 132 7.61 -3.77 -4.47
CA ILE A 132 7.06 -5.06 -4.05
C ILE A 132 7.64 -6.27 -4.79
N LEU A 133 8.35 -6.06 -5.90
CA LEU A 133 8.99 -7.10 -6.70
C LEU A 133 10.53 -7.01 -6.67
N ASN A 134 11.13 -6.34 -5.68
CA ASN A 134 12.58 -6.10 -5.61
C ASN A 134 13.16 -5.40 -6.84
N GLY A 135 12.41 -4.45 -7.41
CA GLY A 135 12.81 -3.69 -8.59
C GLY A 135 12.62 -4.43 -9.92
N ALA A 136 12.05 -5.64 -9.91
CA ALA A 136 11.57 -6.27 -11.15
C ALA A 136 10.36 -5.50 -11.71
N SER A 137 10.08 -5.72 -12.99
CA SER A 137 8.91 -5.15 -13.69
C SER A 137 7.90 -6.25 -13.99
N VAL A 138 6.63 -5.86 -14.03
CA VAL A 138 5.59 -6.60 -14.76
C VAL A 138 5.93 -6.58 -16.25
N THR A 139 5.56 -7.64 -16.96
CA THR A 139 5.56 -7.64 -18.43
C THR A 139 4.31 -6.94 -18.92
N TYR A 140 4.48 -5.78 -19.53
CA TYR A 140 3.38 -5.00 -20.11
C TYR A 140 3.15 -5.36 -21.58
N GLY A 141 1.99 -4.97 -22.13
CA GLY A 141 1.66 -5.21 -23.54
C GLY A 141 2.67 -4.60 -24.52
N ASP A 142 2.96 -5.32 -25.60
CA ASP A 142 3.80 -4.78 -26.68
C ASP A 142 3.07 -3.64 -27.40
N PHE A 143 3.77 -2.53 -27.65
CA PHE A 143 3.18 -1.31 -28.20
C PHE A 143 2.46 -1.53 -29.54
N SER A 144 2.89 -2.51 -30.33
CA SER A 144 2.28 -2.83 -31.63
C SER A 144 0.90 -3.49 -31.50
N SER A 145 0.57 -4.05 -30.33
CA SER A 145 -0.62 -4.89 -30.10
C SER A 145 -1.60 -4.29 -29.08
N LEU A 146 -1.29 -3.14 -28.47
CA LEU A 146 -2.07 -2.58 -27.35
C LEU A 146 -3.54 -2.35 -27.67
N LYS A 147 -3.84 -1.85 -28.87
CA LYS A 147 -5.22 -1.60 -29.28
C LYS A 147 -6.02 -2.90 -29.39
N ASP A 148 -5.42 -3.91 -30.02
CA ASP A 148 -6.04 -5.22 -30.20
C ASP A 148 -6.26 -5.92 -28.85
N MET A 149 -5.30 -5.80 -27.92
CA MET A 149 -5.44 -6.30 -26.55
C MET A 149 -6.60 -5.62 -25.80
N LEU A 150 -6.72 -4.28 -25.89
CA LEU A 150 -7.84 -3.56 -25.27
C LEU A 150 -9.19 -3.99 -25.83
N GLU A 151 -9.27 -4.14 -27.16
CA GLU A 151 -10.47 -4.59 -27.85
C GLU A 151 -10.85 -6.01 -27.44
N TYR A 152 -9.86 -6.91 -27.33
CA TYR A 152 -10.06 -8.27 -26.87
C TYR A 152 -10.62 -8.30 -25.44
N ASP A 153 -9.91 -7.74 -24.46
CA ASP A 153 -10.30 -7.83 -23.04
C ASP A 153 -11.69 -7.19 -22.78
N ILE A 154 -11.94 -6.01 -23.36
CA ILE A 154 -13.24 -5.33 -23.19
C ILE A 154 -14.36 -6.11 -23.90
N SER A 155 -14.09 -6.74 -25.05
CA SER A 155 -15.09 -7.56 -25.73
C SER A 155 -15.45 -8.80 -24.93
N GLN A 156 -14.46 -9.48 -24.34
CA GLN A 156 -14.67 -10.64 -23.49
C GLN A 156 -15.53 -10.24 -22.28
N GLU A 157 -15.14 -9.17 -21.58
CA GLU A 157 -15.88 -8.71 -20.40
C GLU A 157 -17.32 -8.31 -20.72
N LYS A 158 -17.54 -7.67 -21.87
CA LYS A 158 -18.88 -7.28 -22.31
C LYS A 158 -19.81 -8.47 -22.54
N SER A 159 -19.26 -9.65 -22.82
CA SER A 159 -20.02 -10.89 -23.02
C SER A 159 -20.32 -11.65 -21.71
N VAL A 160 -19.80 -11.19 -20.57
CA VAL A 160 -19.94 -11.87 -19.28
C VAL A 160 -21.36 -11.74 -18.75
N ASP A 161 -21.94 -12.88 -18.37
CA ASP A 161 -23.23 -12.96 -17.70
C ASP A 161 -23.03 -13.13 -16.18
N TYR A 162 -22.98 -12.00 -15.48
CA TYR A 162 -22.81 -11.93 -14.04
C TYR A 162 -23.92 -12.61 -13.22
N SER A 163 -25.08 -12.91 -13.82
CA SER A 163 -26.19 -13.59 -13.11
C SER A 163 -25.85 -15.03 -12.74
N LYS A 164 -24.88 -15.63 -13.43
CA LYS A 164 -24.43 -17.01 -13.21
C LYS A 164 -23.38 -17.14 -12.11
N PHE A 165 -22.84 -16.03 -11.64
CA PHE A 165 -21.76 -16.03 -10.66
C PHE A 165 -22.29 -15.89 -9.24
N SER A 166 -21.74 -16.67 -8.32
CA SER A 166 -21.79 -16.39 -6.89
C SER A 166 -21.06 -15.09 -6.56
N ARG A 167 -21.24 -14.60 -5.34
CA ARG A 167 -20.53 -13.40 -4.85
C ARG A 167 -19.02 -13.50 -5.02
N ASP A 168 -18.43 -14.64 -4.67
CA ASP A 168 -16.98 -14.85 -4.71
C ASP A 168 -16.45 -14.97 -6.15
N GLU A 169 -17.20 -15.64 -7.03
CA GLU A 169 -16.86 -15.72 -8.46
C GLU A 169 -16.90 -14.35 -9.11
N ARG A 170 -17.88 -13.50 -8.79
CA ARG A 170 -17.90 -12.11 -9.28
C ARG A 170 -16.66 -11.33 -8.86
N ILE A 171 -16.23 -11.46 -7.62
CA ILE A 171 -15.03 -10.77 -7.12
C ILE A 171 -13.78 -11.23 -7.88
N LYS A 172 -13.59 -12.54 -7.98
CA LYS A 172 -12.46 -13.15 -8.70
C LYS A 172 -12.42 -12.73 -10.17
N HIS A 173 -13.56 -12.76 -10.82
CA HIS A 173 -13.71 -12.37 -12.22
C HIS A 173 -13.38 -10.89 -12.43
N ILE A 174 -13.98 -9.99 -11.65
CA ILE A 174 -13.69 -8.55 -11.73
C ILE A 174 -12.21 -8.27 -11.41
N ALA A 175 -11.63 -8.96 -10.43
CA ALA A 175 -10.21 -8.83 -10.08
C ALA A 175 -9.31 -9.21 -11.26
N LYS A 176 -9.59 -10.34 -11.92
CA LYS A 176 -8.84 -10.77 -13.10
C LYS A 176 -8.99 -9.79 -14.25
N PHE A 177 -10.23 -9.44 -14.60
CA PHE A 177 -10.51 -8.49 -15.69
C PHE A 177 -9.77 -7.16 -15.50
N ILE A 178 -9.83 -6.55 -14.32
CA ILE A 178 -9.18 -5.25 -14.12
C ILE A 178 -7.66 -5.35 -14.01
N ALA A 179 -7.13 -6.49 -13.53
CA ALA A 179 -5.71 -6.78 -13.57
C ALA A 179 -5.20 -6.87 -15.02
N ASP A 180 -5.90 -7.60 -15.88
CA ASP A 180 -5.54 -7.79 -17.28
C ASP A 180 -5.60 -6.47 -18.05
N LEU A 181 -6.69 -5.72 -17.89
CA LEU A 181 -6.85 -4.40 -18.49
C LEU A 181 -5.71 -3.45 -18.08
N TRP A 182 -5.30 -3.48 -16.80
CA TRP A 182 -4.18 -2.69 -16.31
C TRP A 182 -2.84 -3.15 -16.88
N GLN A 183 -2.62 -4.47 -17.03
CA GLN A 183 -1.38 -5.04 -17.56
C GLN A 183 -1.08 -4.62 -19.00
N ILE A 184 -2.12 -4.38 -19.82
CA ILE A 184 -1.95 -3.81 -21.16
C ILE A 184 -1.15 -2.51 -21.09
N HIS A 185 -1.45 -1.68 -20.08
CA HIS A 185 -0.73 -0.45 -19.75
C HIS A 185 -0.52 0.44 -20.99
N PRO A 186 -1.60 0.87 -21.67
CA PRO A 186 -1.52 1.42 -23.02
C PRO A 186 -1.02 2.85 -23.10
N PHE A 187 -0.95 3.59 -22.00
CA PHE A 187 -0.52 4.99 -21.98
C PHE A 187 0.93 5.12 -21.49
N ALA A 188 1.59 6.23 -21.78
CA ALA A 188 2.92 6.51 -21.24
C ALA A 188 2.88 6.70 -19.72
N GLU A 189 1.94 7.51 -19.23
CA GLU A 189 1.66 7.74 -17.81
C GLU A 189 0.16 7.68 -17.51
N GLY A 190 -0.25 7.74 -16.24
CA GLY A 190 -1.68 7.84 -15.88
C GLY A 190 -2.52 6.55 -15.98
N ASN A 191 -1.89 5.41 -16.26
CA ASN A 191 -2.58 4.11 -16.44
C ASN A 191 -3.38 3.68 -15.19
N THR A 192 -2.78 3.76 -14.00
CA THR A 192 -3.44 3.35 -12.75
C THR A 192 -4.64 4.22 -12.41
N ARG A 193 -4.50 5.56 -12.53
CA ARG A 193 -5.59 6.53 -12.28
C ARG A 193 -6.73 6.33 -13.28
N THR A 194 -6.42 6.14 -14.56
CA THR A 194 -7.42 5.83 -15.60
C THR A 194 -8.16 4.52 -15.30
N THR A 195 -7.41 3.47 -14.96
CA THR A 195 -7.96 2.14 -14.64
C THR A 195 -8.90 2.22 -13.42
N ALA A 196 -8.50 2.92 -12.37
CA ALA A 196 -9.33 3.10 -11.18
C ALA A 196 -10.64 3.83 -11.49
N VAL A 197 -10.58 4.95 -12.23
CA VAL A 197 -11.78 5.71 -12.61
C VAL A 197 -12.69 4.89 -13.52
N PHE A 198 -12.13 4.18 -14.51
CA PHE A 198 -12.89 3.31 -15.38
C PHE A 198 -13.56 2.18 -14.60
N LEU A 199 -12.85 1.53 -13.67
CA LEU A 199 -13.40 0.50 -12.79
C LEU A 199 -14.56 1.05 -11.95
N ILE A 200 -14.42 2.22 -11.33
CA ILE A 200 -15.51 2.82 -10.53
C ILE A 200 -16.76 3.03 -11.39
N LYS A 201 -16.61 3.58 -12.60
CA LYS A 201 -17.74 3.82 -13.50
C LYS A 201 -18.34 2.51 -14.01
N TYR A 202 -17.50 1.52 -14.32
CA TYR A 202 -17.93 0.19 -14.72
C TYR A 202 -18.73 -0.52 -13.63
N LEU A 203 -18.23 -0.57 -12.39
CA LEU A 203 -18.93 -1.15 -11.25
C LEU A 203 -20.28 -0.47 -10.99
N ARG A 204 -20.34 0.86 -11.09
CA ARG A 204 -21.61 1.60 -11.01
C ARG A 204 -22.58 1.23 -12.12
N SER A 205 -22.08 0.98 -13.34
CA SER A 205 -22.92 0.52 -14.46
C SER A 205 -23.48 -0.90 -14.26
N LEU A 206 -22.79 -1.73 -13.46
CA LEU A 206 -23.28 -3.04 -13.01
C LEU A 206 -24.24 -2.93 -11.81
N GLY A 207 -24.49 -1.74 -11.28
CA GLY A 207 -25.41 -1.49 -10.17
C GLY A 207 -24.77 -1.50 -8.77
N PHE A 208 -23.44 -1.58 -8.66
CA PHE A 208 -22.77 -1.48 -7.36
C PHE A 208 -22.76 -0.04 -6.83
N ASP A 209 -23.02 0.12 -5.53
CA ASP A 209 -22.83 1.40 -4.83
C ASP A 209 -21.36 1.57 -4.41
N VAL A 210 -20.58 2.17 -5.30
CA VAL A 210 -19.17 2.49 -5.05
C VAL A 210 -19.06 3.92 -4.51
N THR A 211 -19.59 4.17 -3.29
CA THR A 211 -19.56 5.48 -2.60
C THR A 211 -18.87 5.43 -1.23
N ASN A 212 -17.81 4.63 -1.09
CA ASN A 212 -17.00 4.54 0.14
C ASN A 212 -15.58 5.11 -0.03
N ASP A 213 -14.85 5.28 1.05
CA ASP A 213 -13.54 5.91 0.99
C ASP A 213 -12.36 4.96 0.64
N LEU A 214 -12.64 3.75 0.14
CA LEU A 214 -11.61 2.73 0.02
C LEU A 214 -10.51 3.09 -0.97
N PHE A 215 -10.86 3.61 -2.15
CA PHE A 215 -9.86 4.07 -3.13
C PHE A 215 -9.01 5.20 -2.58
N ALA A 216 -9.62 6.16 -1.87
CA ALA A 216 -8.91 7.30 -1.32
C ALA A 216 -7.84 6.88 -0.30
N LYS A 217 -8.19 5.95 0.59
CA LYS A 217 -7.32 5.51 1.69
C LYS A 217 -6.32 4.41 1.31
N ASN A 218 -6.57 3.71 0.21
CA ASN A 218 -5.83 2.49 -0.15
C ASN A 218 -5.43 2.47 -1.63
N SER A 219 -5.23 3.64 -2.24
CA SER A 219 -4.85 3.77 -3.65
C SER A 219 -3.52 3.06 -3.95
N TRP A 220 -2.52 3.22 -3.07
CA TRP A 220 -1.24 2.53 -3.19
C TRP A 220 -1.38 1.00 -3.04
N TYR A 221 -2.29 0.54 -2.19
CA TYR A 221 -2.62 -0.88 -2.08
C TYR A 221 -3.24 -1.42 -3.36
N PHE A 222 -4.25 -0.72 -3.89
CA PHE A 222 -4.89 -1.10 -5.16
C PHE A 222 -3.86 -1.23 -6.29
N ARG A 223 -2.97 -0.25 -6.40
CA ARG A 223 -1.88 -0.24 -7.38
C ARG A 223 -0.92 -1.43 -7.21
N ASN A 224 -0.51 -1.74 -5.98
CA ASN A 224 0.36 -2.89 -5.73
C ASN A 224 -0.34 -4.24 -5.91
N ALA A 225 -1.65 -4.31 -5.66
CA ALA A 225 -2.45 -5.50 -5.91
C ALA A 225 -2.53 -5.81 -7.42
N LEU A 226 -2.69 -4.79 -8.27
CA LEU A 226 -2.62 -4.92 -9.73
C LEU A 226 -1.25 -5.45 -10.20
N VAL A 227 -0.16 -4.95 -9.61
CA VAL A 227 1.19 -5.47 -9.90
C VAL A 227 1.31 -6.95 -9.52
N ARG A 228 0.80 -7.35 -8.34
CA ARG A 228 0.86 -8.76 -7.91
C ARG A 228 -0.03 -9.69 -8.71
N ALA A 229 -1.16 -9.19 -9.19
CA ALA A 229 -2.04 -9.95 -10.09
C ALA A 229 -1.43 -10.22 -11.46
N ASN A 230 -0.35 -9.53 -11.85
CA ASN A 230 0.25 -9.60 -13.18
C ASN A 230 1.75 -9.95 -13.18
N TYR A 231 2.29 -10.40 -12.04
CA TYR A 231 3.71 -10.76 -11.95
C TYR A 231 3.92 -12.25 -11.70
N ASN A 232 4.60 -12.88 -12.65
CA ASN A 232 5.05 -14.26 -12.60
C ASN A 232 6.58 -14.33 -12.75
N ASN A 233 7.21 -15.17 -11.93
CA ASN A 233 8.61 -15.55 -12.04
C ASN A 233 8.81 -16.97 -11.52
N VAL A 234 8.62 -17.94 -12.41
CA VAL A 234 8.65 -19.37 -12.09
C VAL A 234 10.00 -19.81 -11.52
N SER A 235 11.12 -19.26 -12.01
CA SER A 235 12.45 -19.62 -11.51
C SER A 235 12.71 -19.18 -10.07
N LYS A 236 11.90 -18.24 -9.56
CA LYS A 236 11.92 -17.79 -8.16
C LYS A 236 10.69 -18.27 -7.37
N GLU A 237 9.88 -19.16 -7.95
CA GLU A 237 8.63 -19.65 -7.35
C GLU A 237 7.64 -18.53 -6.97
N ILE A 238 7.66 -17.42 -7.73
CA ILE A 238 6.72 -16.33 -7.55
C ILE A 238 5.65 -16.46 -8.63
N PHE A 239 4.40 -16.65 -8.19
CA PHE A 239 3.26 -16.73 -9.10
C PHE A 239 2.38 -15.49 -9.00
N GLU A 240 1.70 -15.17 -10.09
CA GLU A 240 0.67 -14.13 -10.10
C GLU A 240 -0.48 -14.52 -9.18
N THR A 241 -1.10 -13.53 -8.53
CA THR A 241 -2.25 -13.78 -7.64
C THR A 241 -3.17 -12.57 -7.57
N THR A 242 -4.46 -12.82 -7.75
CA THR A 242 -5.52 -11.82 -7.58
C THR A 242 -5.95 -11.63 -6.13
N GLU A 243 -5.49 -12.46 -5.19
CA GLU A 243 -6.00 -12.49 -3.81
C GLU A 243 -6.02 -11.12 -3.14
N TYR A 244 -4.97 -10.32 -3.32
CA TYR A 244 -4.91 -8.96 -2.75
C TYR A 244 -5.94 -8.02 -3.37
N LEU A 245 -6.14 -8.12 -4.68
CA LEU A 245 -7.14 -7.33 -5.38
C LEU A 245 -8.56 -7.78 -5.01
N GLU A 246 -8.75 -9.07 -4.77
CA GLU A 246 -10.00 -9.61 -4.24
C GLU A 246 -10.32 -9.06 -2.84
N LEU A 247 -9.33 -8.97 -1.93
CA LEU A 247 -9.54 -8.35 -0.60
C LEU A 247 -9.96 -6.88 -0.72
N PHE A 248 -9.34 -6.14 -1.64
CA PHE A 248 -9.74 -4.76 -1.94
C PHE A 248 -11.18 -4.70 -2.44
N LEU A 249 -11.54 -5.51 -3.45
CA LEU A 249 -12.88 -5.52 -4.03
C LEU A 249 -13.95 -6.02 -3.05
N ARG A 250 -13.62 -6.94 -2.15
CA ARG A 250 -14.50 -7.37 -1.05
C ARG A 250 -14.87 -6.21 -0.13
N ASN A 251 -13.87 -5.45 0.30
CA ASN A 251 -14.08 -4.25 1.10
C ASN A 251 -14.86 -3.20 0.31
N LEU A 252 -14.58 -3.05 -0.98
CA LEU A 252 -15.18 -2.03 -1.84
C LEU A 252 -16.67 -2.31 -2.11
N LEU A 253 -17.00 -3.53 -2.53
CA LEU A 253 -18.31 -3.89 -3.07
C LEU A 253 -19.27 -4.36 -1.98
N TYR A 254 -18.73 -4.93 -0.89
CA TYR A 254 -19.54 -5.58 0.13
C TYR A 254 -19.25 -5.10 1.55
N ASN A 255 -18.48 -4.02 1.71
CA ASN A 255 -18.13 -3.43 3.00
C ASN A 255 -17.55 -4.44 4.00
N GLU A 256 -16.80 -5.42 3.50
CA GLU A 256 -15.99 -6.28 4.35
C GLU A 256 -14.84 -5.49 5.00
N ASN A 257 -14.27 -6.03 6.08
CA ASN A 257 -13.20 -5.39 6.86
C ASN A 257 -11.87 -6.13 6.72
N ASN A 258 -11.54 -6.58 5.51
CA ASN A 258 -10.28 -7.27 5.24
C ASN A 258 -9.09 -6.32 5.44
N LYS A 259 -8.01 -6.83 6.02
CA LYS A 259 -6.79 -6.05 6.23
C LYS A 259 -6.06 -5.84 4.90
N LEU A 260 -5.84 -4.57 4.53
CA LEU A 260 -5.10 -4.19 3.34
C LEU A 260 -3.68 -3.77 3.74
N SER A 261 -2.67 -4.58 3.40
CA SER A 261 -1.26 -4.31 3.73
C SER A 261 -0.33 -4.38 2.51
N ASN A 262 0.28 -3.25 2.16
CA ASN A 262 1.30 -3.18 1.11
C ASN A 262 2.51 -4.10 1.38
N ARG A 263 2.90 -4.25 2.64
CA ARG A 263 4.04 -5.08 3.02
C ARG A 263 3.78 -6.57 2.76
N GLN A 264 2.55 -7.03 2.90
CA GLN A 264 2.19 -8.43 2.66
C GLN A 264 2.30 -8.82 1.18
N MET A 265 2.16 -7.84 0.28
CA MET A 265 2.29 -8.04 -1.17
C MET A 265 3.74 -8.14 -1.66
N HIS A 266 4.72 -7.82 -0.82
CA HIS A 266 6.13 -7.90 -1.20
C HIS A 266 6.53 -9.36 -1.44
N VAL A 267 7.25 -9.66 -2.52
CA VAL A 267 7.59 -11.06 -2.91
C VAL A 267 8.47 -11.77 -1.90
N GLU A 268 9.27 -11.04 -1.12
CA GLU A 268 10.05 -11.57 0.01
C GLU A 268 9.31 -11.50 1.35
N TYR A 269 8.01 -11.22 1.36
CA TYR A 269 7.26 -11.18 2.61
C TYR A 269 7.18 -12.58 3.21
N MET A 270 8.08 -12.84 4.15
CA MET A 270 7.96 -13.97 5.05
C MET A 270 6.86 -13.65 6.06
N LYS A 271 5.73 -14.35 5.95
CA LYS A 271 4.72 -14.34 7.01
C LYS A 271 5.45 -14.80 8.28
N LYS A 272 5.70 -13.87 9.20
CA LYS A 272 6.12 -14.26 10.55
C LYS A 272 5.07 -15.26 11.03
N PRO A 273 5.43 -16.41 11.60
CA PRO A 273 4.43 -17.32 12.14
C PRO A 273 3.50 -16.49 13.02
N ASP A 274 2.21 -16.52 12.72
CA ASP A 274 1.19 -15.97 13.58
C ASP A 274 1.42 -16.64 14.94
N ILE A 275 1.90 -15.87 15.92
CA ILE A 275 1.91 -16.30 17.30
C ILE A 275 0.45 -16.17 17.73
N ASP A 276 -0.39 -17.11 17.27
CA ASP A 276 -1.61 -17.54 17.95
C ASP A 276 -1.22 -18.41 19.15
N LYS A 277 -0.35 -17.86 19.98
CA LYS A 277 -0.16 -18.29 21.35
C LYS A 277 -0.36 -17.04 22.18
N GLU A 278 -1.29 -17.13 23.12
CA GLU A 278 -1.49 -16.19 24.20
C GLU A 278 -0.19 -15.46 24.52
N LYS A 279 -0.23 -14.12 24.50
CA LYS A 279 0.87 -13.32 25.05
C LYS A 279 1.19 -13.91 26.43
N PRO A 280 2.37 -14.52 26.64
CA PRO A 280 2.82 -14.69 28.01
C PRO A 280 3.03 -13.27 28.53
N ASP A 281 2.51 -12.99 29.73
CA ASP A 281 2.62 -11.71 30.40
C ASP A 281 3.99 -11.07 30.16
N ILE A 282 3.94 -9.86 29.57
CA ILE A 282 5.11 -9.01 29.39
C ILE A 282 5.43 -8.42 30.76
N ASP A 283 6.13 -9.18 31.58
CA ASP A 283 6.78 -8.70 32.80
C ASP A 283 8.25 -9.11 32.90
N LYS A 284 8.85 -9.54 31.78
CA LYS A 284 10.31 -9.73 31.68
C LYS A 284 10.87 -8.91 30.53
N GLU A 285 11.53 -7.79 30.86
CA GLU A 285 12.37 -7.04 29.92
C GLU A 285 13.39 -8.00 29.28
N LYS A 286 13.40 -8.08 27.95
CA LYS A 286 14.39 -8.89 27.22
C LYS A 286 15.81 -8.40 27.52
N PRO A 287 16.79 -9.29 27.74
CA PRO A 287 18.17 -8.92 28.10
C PRO A 287 18.82 -7.90 27.14
N ASP A 288 18.43 -7.93 25.85
CA ASP A 288 18.90 -7.00 24.82
C ASP A 288 18.59 -5.52 25.10
N ILE A 289 17.48 -5.25 25.81
CA ILE A 289 17.06 -3.90 26.19
C ILE A 289 17.84 -3.44 27.44
N ALA A 290 18.07 -4.34 28.40
CA ALA A 290 18.88 -4.08 29.60
C ALA A 290 20.35 -3.77 29.25
N LEU A 291 20.94 -4.56 28.34
CA LEU A 291 22.33 -4.39 27.87
C LEU A 291 22.56 -3.04 27.16
N LYS A 292 21.55 -2.47 26.51
CA LYS A 292 21.65 -1.14 25.88
C LYS A 292 21.77 -0.01 26.90
N ARG A 293 21.19 -0.15 28.10
CA ARG A 293 21.16 0.88 29.15
C ARG A 293 22.39 0.87 30.10
N MET A 294 23.25 -0.15 30.03
CA MET A 294 24.38 -0.32 30.96
C MET A 294 25.71 0.23 30.42
N SER A 295 26.53 0.79 31.32
CA SER A 295 27.89 1.31 31.08
C SER A 295 28.95 0.22 30.89
N LEU A 296 28.64 -0.80 30.08
CA LEU A 296 29.58 -1.87 29.71
C LEU A 296 30.29 -1.54 28.40
N THR A 297 31.55 -1.99 28.24
CA THR A 297 32.27 -1.83 26.97
C THR A 297 31.58 -2.64 25.85
N VAL A 298 31.71 -2.16 24.61
CA VAL A 298 31.11 -2.82 23.42
C VAL A 298 31.52 -4.30 23.33
N LYS A 299 32.79 -4.61 23.62
CA LYS A 299 33.32 -5.99 23.63
C LYS A 299 32.67 -6.86 24.70
N THR A 300 32.38 -6.28 25.87
CA THR A 300 31.71 -7.00 26.96
C THR A 300 30.25 -7.28 26.61
N LYS A 301 29.54 -6.31 26.03
CA LYS A 301 28.16 -6.50 25.55
C LYS A 301 28.07 -7.62 24.50
N ALA A 302 28.99 -7.63 23.53
CA ALA A 302 29.05 -8.68 22.50
C ALA A 302 29.32 -10.07 23.10
N ASN A 303 30.18 -10.17 24.11
CA ASN A 303 30.45 -11.43 24.81
C ASN A 303 29.21 -11.94 25.57
N ILE A 304 28.45 -11.06 26.21
CA ILE A 304 27.23 -11.43 26.94
C ILE A 304 26.15 -11.91 25.97
N MET A 305 25.96 -11.23 24.84
CA MET A 305 25.00 -11.65 23.80
C MET A 305 25.33 -13.04 23.26
N ARG A 306 26.59 -13.29 22.87
CA ARG A 306 27.03 -14.61 22.40
C ARG A 306 26.83 -15.71 23.44
N LEU A 307 27.10 -15.39 24.71
CA LEU A 307 26.91 -16.32 25.81
C LEU A 307 25.43 -16.67 26.01
N ASN A 308 24.53 -15.67 25.97
CA ASN A 308 23.10 -15.85 26.09
C ASN A 308 22.52 -16.70 24.94
N ASP A 309 22.91 -16.39 23.70
CA ASP A 309 22.46 -17.12 22.50
C ASP A 309 22.90 -18.59 22.53
N SER A 310 24.08 -18.87 23.09
CA SER A 310 24.62 -20.23 23.16
C SER A 310 23.95 -21.07 24.27
N ILE A 311 23.55 -20.45 25.38
CA ILE A 311 23.06 -21.14 26.58
C ILE A 311 21.55 -21.34 26.58
N LYS A 312 20.77 -20.53 25.84
CA LYS A 312 19.31 -20.73 25.65
C LYS A 312 18.52 -21.00 26.96
N ASN A 313 18.80 -20.25 28.02
CA ASN A 313 18.24 -20.35 29.38
C ASN A 313 18.72 -21.54 30.26
N ASP A 314 19.77 -22.26 29.89
CA ASP A 314 20.39 -23.25 30.78
C ASP A 314 21.24 -22.62 31.90
N ILE A 315 21.49 -23.42 32.94
CA ILE A 315 22.36 -23.04 34.06
C ILE A 315 23.82 -23.14 33.62
N PHE A 316 24.58 -22.07 33.84
CA PHE A 316 25.99 -22.00 33.46
C PHE A 316 26.88 -21.54 34.60
N GLY A 317 28.18 -21.81 34.48
CA GLY A 317 29.19 -21.34 35.41
C GLY A 317 30.46 -20.95 34.67
N ARG A 318 31.54 -20.75 35.43
CA ARG A 318 32.82 -20.27 34.89
C ARG A 318 33.37 -21.19 33.78
N LYS A 319 33.19 -22.51 33.88
CA LYS A 319 33.71 -23.48 32.89
C LYS A 319 33.03 -23.29 31.53
N GLU A 320 31.71 -23.13 31.54
CA GLU A 320 30.91 -22.95 30.33
C GLU A 320 31.26 -21.62 29.64
N ILE A 321 31.48 -20.54 30.40
CA ILE A 321 31.93 -19.25 29.86
C ILE A 321 33.32 -19.39 29.19
N MET A 322 34.26 -20.08 29.84
CA MET A 322 35.60 -20.30 29.27
C MET A 322 35.51 -21.08 27.96
N HIS A 323 34.67 -22.11 27.92
CA HIS A 323 34.50 -22.95 26.72
C HIS A 323 33.82 -22.20 25.57
N ILE A 324 32.74 -21.47 25.85
CA ILE A 324 31.93 -20.79 24.83
C ILE A 324 32.65 -19.53 24.30
N LEU A 325 33.27 -18.76 25.18
CA LEU A 325 33.86 -17.46 24.82
C LEU A 325 35.39 -17.49 24.66
N GLY A 326 36.05 -18.62 24.95
CA GLY A 326 37.50 -18.74 24.87
C GLY A 326 38.26 -17.83 25.85
N LEU A 327 37.63 -17.43 26.95
CA LEU A 327 38.19 -16.51 27.94
C LEU A 327 39.04 -17.24 28.99
N SER A 328 40.03 -16.55 29.56
CA SER A 328 40.78 -17.06 30.71
C SER A 328 39.88 -17.21 31.94
N ALA A 329 40.30 -18.01 32.93
CA ALA A 329 39.56 -18.22 34.17
C ALA A 329 39.34 -16.90 34.95
N SER A 330 40.34 -16.02 34.95
CA SER A 330 40.24 -14.69 35.57
C SER A 330 39.21 -13.81 34.85
N ARG A 331 39.31 -13.71 33.52
CA ARG A 331 38.40 -12.87 32.72
C ARG A 331 36.97 -13.38 32.74
N SER A 332 36.76 -14.69 32.82
CA SER A 332 35.44 -15.29 32.96
C SER A 332 34.82 -14.97 34.31
N SER A 333 35.63 -14.92 35.39
CA SER A 333 35.16 -14.53 36.72
C SER A 333 34.79 -13.05 36.79
N GLU A 334 35.58 -12.20 36.11
CA GLU A 334 35.29 -10.76 35.97
C GLU A 334 33.99 -10.52 35.18
N LEU A 335 33.76 -11.27 34.10
CA LEU A 335 32.53 -11.17 33.30
C LEU A 335 31.30 -11.58 34.12
N ILE A 336 31.39 -12.64 34.93
CA ILE A 336 30.32 -13.04 35.86
C ILE A 336 30.02 -11.90 36.84
N LYS A 337 31.06 -11.29 37.43
CA LYS A 337 30.89 -10.17 38.36
C LYS A 337 30.18 -8.99 37.68
N GLN A 338 30.61 -8.62 36.47
CA GLN A 338 29.96 -7.55 35.71
C GLN A 338 28.50 -7.84 35.38
N MET A 339 28.17 -9.09 35.05
CA MET A 339 26.78 -9.50 34.78
C MET A 339 25.91 -9.49 36.05
N LEU A 340 26.47 -9.85 37.22
CA LEU A 340 25.80 -9.76 38.52
C LEU A 340 25.58 -8.31 38.96
N ASP A 341 26.61 -7.47 38.85
CA ASP A 341 26.54 -6.04 39.22
C ASP A 341 25.51 -5.30 38.34
N CYS A 342 25.34 -5.77 37.11
CA CYS A 342 24.35 -5.27 36.17
C CYS A 342 22.98 -5.97 36.26
N ASP A 343 22.79 -6.89 37.20
CA ASP A 343 21.53 -7.62 37.37
C ASP A 343 21.05 -8.42 36.14
N ILE A 344 21.98 -8.79 35.24
CA ILE A 344 21.70 -9.56 34.01
C ILE A 344 21.50 -11.05 34.34
N ILE A 345 22.15 -11.54 35.39
CA ILE A 345 22.15 -12.94 35.80
C ILE A 345 21.85 -13.07 37.30
N VAL A 346 21.37 -14.24 37.72
CA VAL A 346 21.13 -14.56 39.13
C VAL A 346 21.79 -15.88 39.51
N ALA A 347 22.30 -15.97 40.74
CA ALA A 347 22.89 -17.20 41.26
C ALA A 347 21.82 -18.25 41.57
N VAL A 348 22.07 -19.49 41.16
CA VAL A 348 21.16 -20.63 41.39
C VAL A 348 21.59 -21.39 42.65
N LYS A 349 20.68 -21.52 43.62
CA LYS A 349 20.91 -22.33 44.84
C LYS A 349 20.62 -23.81 44.56
N GLY A 350 21.41 -24.71 45.16
CA GLY A 350 21.18 -26.16 45.10
C GLY A 350 21.89 -26.92 43.95
N GLN A 351 22.55 -26.23 43.01
CA GLN A 351 23.23 -26.83 41.84
C GLN A 351 24.77 -26.73 41.91
N GLY A 352 25.32 -26.59 43.12
CA GLY A 352 26.75 -26.35 43.37
C GLY A 352 27.14 -24.87 43.42
N LYS A 353 28.33 -24.56 43.97
CA LYS A 353 28.83 -23.18 44.08
C LYS A 353 29.17 -22.61 42.69
N GLY A 354 28.74 -21.37 42.43
CA GLY A 354 29.14 -20.62 41.23
C GLY A 354 28.37 -20.97 39.95
N LYS A 355 27.06 -21.26 40.08
CA LYS A 355 26.13 -21.49 38.98
C LYS A 355 25.12 -20.34 38.87
N TYR A 356 24.83 -19.95 37.64
CA TYR A 356 24.04 -18.77 37.29
C TYR A 356 23.07 -19.07 36.15
N ILE A 357 22.02 -18.26 36.05
CA ILE A 357 21.06 -18.26 34.94
C ILE A 357 20.81 -16.81 34.51
N PHE A 358 20.54 -16.59 33.22
CA PHE A 358 20.09 -15.29 32.71
C PHE A 358 18.67 -14.99 33.24
N LYS A 359 18.41 -13.72 33.58
CA LYS A 359 17.09 -13.30 34.09
C LYS A 359 16.00 -13.24 33.02
#